data_AF-A0A2L2Z2Y0-F1
#
_entry.id   AF-A0A2L2Z2Y0-F1
#
_cell.length_a   1.000
_cell.length_b   1.000
_cell.length_c   1.000
_cell.angle_alpha   90.00
_cell.angle_beta   90.00
_cell.angle_gamma   90.00
#
_symmetry.space_group_name_H-M   'P 1'
#
loop_
_entity.id
_entity.type
_entity.pdbx_description
1 polymer ?
#
loop_
_entity_poly.entity_id
_entity_poly.type
_entity_poly.pdbx_seq_one_letter_code
_entity_poly.pdbx_strand_id
1 'polypeptide(L)'
;TFLTCFSSVLQPKSRGYVKLLSSNPEDPPLINPNYFAHPQDLKDMVEGMKTCHRIAMTKPLQNVGARPFQSVYPGCEKYLGNSDSYFACQAGSIVTTMSLSVG
;
A
#
# COMPACT_ATOMS: atom_id res chain seq x y z
N THR A 1 19.83 -9.94 -6.41
CA THR A 1 19.38 -9.09 -5.30
C THR A 1 17.93 -8.71 -5.53
N PHE A 2 17.05 -8.94 -4.57
CA PHE A 2 15.66 -8.49 -4.62
C PHE A 2 15.56 -7.19 -3.81
N LEU A 3 15.11 -6.10 -4.44
CA LEU A 3 14.93 -4.80 -3.79
C LEU A 3 13.44 -4.48 -3.71
N THR A 4 12.97 -4.17 -2.52
CA THR A 4 11.57 -3.78 -2.27
C THR A 4 11.54 -2.33 -1.79
N CYS A 5 10.63 -1.53 -2.35
CA CYS A 5 10.35 -0.19 -1.89
C CYS A 5 8.98 -0.17 -1.23
N PHE A 6 8.92 0.27 0.03
CA PHE A 6 7.67 0.44 0.76
C PHE A 6 7.22 1.90 0.69
N SER A 7 5.92 2.09 0.51
CA SER A 7 5.27 3.40 0.58
C SER A 7 4.18 3.37 1.65
N SER A 8 4.10 4.46 2.41
CA SER A 8 3.28 4.52 3.61
C SER A 8 2.73 5.93 3.80
N VAL A 9 1.43 6.01 4.08
CA VAL A 9 0.77 7.27 4.43
C VAL A 9 0.94 7.48 5.93
N LEU A 10 1.78 8.44 6.32
CA LEU A 10 2.14 8.68 7.73
C LEU A 10 1.05 9.38 8.54
N GLN A 11 0.14 10.09 7.87
CA GLN A 11 -0.98 10.81 8.49
C GLN A 11 -2.27 10.47 7.74
N PRO A 12 -2.77 9.23 7.85
CA PRO A 12 -3.97 8.82 7.13
C PRO A 12 -5.18 9.61 7.61
N LYS A 13 -6.06 9.99 6.68
CA LYS A 13 -7.35 10.62 6.96
C LYS A 13 -8.44 9.59 7.20
N SER A 14 -8.28 8.38 6.69
CA SER A 14 -9.16 7.24 6.97
C SER A 14 -9.21 6.98 8.48
N ARG A 15 -10.40 6.64 8.97
CA ARG A 15 -10.63 6.28 10.37
C ARG A 15 -11.32 4.92 10.43
N GLY A 16 -10.72 4.07 11.24
CA GLY A 16 -11.21 2.74 11.54
C GLY A 16 -11.84 2.66 12.93
N TYR A 17 -11.94 1.45 13.45
CA TYR A 17 -12.37 1.20 14.82
C TYR A 17 -11.65 0.01 15.43
N VAL A 18 -11.60 0.02 16.76
CA VAL A 18 -11.30 -1.15 17.59
C VAL A 18 -12.52 -1.41 18.47
N LYS A 19 -13.05 -2.62 18.45
CA LYS A 19 -14.22 -3.02 19.25
C LYS A 19 -13.92 -4.31 20.00
N LEU A 20 -14.52 -4.47 21.16
CA LEU A 20 -14.53 -5.77 21.83
C LEU A 20 -15.25 -6.78 20.94
N LEU A 21 -14.64 -7.96 20.76
CA LEU A 21 -15.28 -9.09 20.08
C LEU A 21 -16.36 -9.70 20.98
N SER A 22 -16.09 -9.80 22.28
CA SER A 22 -16.98 -10.37 23.29
C SER A 22 -16.74 -9.71 24.66
N SER A 23 -17.46 -10.18 25.69
CA SER A 23 -17.22 -9.79 27.09
C SER A 23 -16.03 -10.51 27.75
N ASN A 24 -15.42 -11.49 27.07
CA ASN A 24 -14.25 -12.21 27.57
C ASN A 24 -12.98 -11.37 27.31
N PRO A 25 -12.21 -10.95 28.35
CA PRO A 25 -11.01 -10.15 28.16
C PRO A 25 -9.86 -10.90 27.44
N GLU A 26 -9.90 -12.23 27.38
CA GLU A 26 -8.91 -13.04 26.67
C GLU A 26 -9.17 -13.11 25.15
N ASP A 27 -10.35 -12.67 24.69
CA ASP A 27 -10.66 -12.67 23.25
C ASP A 27 -9.99 -11.46 22.56
N PRO A 28 -9.34 -11.66 21.39
CA PRO A 28 -8.75 -10.55 20.67
C PRO A 28 -9.82 -9.56 20.20
N PRO A 29 -9.55 -8.24 20.20
CA PRO A 29 -10.51 -7.26 19.73
C PRO A 29 -10.69 -7.33 18.20
N LEU A 30 -11.85 -6.87 17.75
CA LEU A 30 -12.11 -6.59 16.35
C LEU A 30 -11.41 -5.30 15.94
N ILE A 31 -10.43 -5.39 15.04
CA ILE A 31 -9.68 -4.25 14.52
C ILE A 31 -10.03 -4.09 13.03
N ASN A 32 -10.62 -2.94 12.69
CA ASN A 32 -10.86 -2.57 11.30
C ASN A 32 -10.23 -1.20 11.03
N PRO A 33 -9.04 -1.13 10.42
CA PRO A 33 -8.37 0.13 10.09
C PRO A 33 -9.12 0.98 9.04
N ASN A 34 -10.01 0.37 8.27
CA ASN A 34 -10.77 1.01 7.21
C ASN A 34 -9.86 1.70 6.16
N TYR A 35 -8.84 0.98 5.69
CA TYR A 35 -7.84 1.50 4.76
C TYR A 35 -8.47 2.12 3.52
N PHE A 36 -7.94 3.27 3.11
CA PHE A 36 -8.36 4.01 1.92
C PHE A 36 -9.83 4.45 1.90
N ALA A 37 -10.53 4.40 3.03
CA ALA A 37 -11.90 4.92 3.14
C ALA A 37 -11.98 6.41 2.81
N HIS A 38 -10.97 7.18 3.21
CA HIS A 38 -10.81 8.54 2.73
C HIS A 38 -10.03 8.54 1.41
N PRO A 39 -10.60 9.09 0.31
CA PRO A 39 -10.02 8.97 -1.03
C PRO A 39 -8.63 9.63 -1.17
N GLN A 40 -8.30 10.60 -0.32
CA GLN A 40 -6.97 11.20 -0.30
C GLN A 40 -5.87 10.18 0.05
N ASP A 41 -6.13 9.24 0.96
CA ASP A 41 -5.10 8.29 1.39
C ASP A 41 -4.67 7.37 0.24
N LEU A 42 -5.62 6.98 -0.61
CA LEU A 42 -5.31 6.19 -1.81
C LEU A 42 -4.51 7.02 -2.83
N LYS A 43 -4.86 8.29 -3.02
CA LYS A 43 -4.11 9.20 -3.91
C LYS A 43 -2.67 9.37 -3.43
N ASP A 44 -2.48 9.63 -2.14
CA ASP A 44 -1.15 9.81 -1.55
C ASP A 44 -0.32 8.52 -1.65
N MET A 45 -0.94 7.36 -1.42
CA MET A 45 -0.31 6.06 -1.61
C MET A 45 0.14 5.84 -3.07
N VAL A 46 -0.73 6.13 -4.04
CA VAL A 46 -0.40 6.00 -5.47
C VAL A 46 0.80 6.88 -5.85
N GLU A 47 0.86 8.12 -5.37
CA GLU A 47 2.01 9.00 -5.63
C GLU A 47 3.31 8.48 -4.99
N GLY A 48 3.22 7.88 -3.81
CA GLY A 48 4.34 7.19 -3.17
C GLY A 48 4.82 5.98 -3.95
N MET A 49 3.91 5.15 -4.47
CA MET A 49 4.24 3.99 -5.32
C MET A 49 4.86 4.40 -6.66
N LYS A 50 4.35 5.45 -7.31
CA LYS A 50 4.97 6.05 -8.50
C LYS A 50 6.39 6.55 -8.20
N THR A 51 6.61 7.10 -7.01
CA THR A 51 7.94 7.55 -6.58
C THR A 51 8.90 6.37 -6.38
N CYS A 52 8.46 5.29 -5.74
CA CYS A 52 9.22 4.03 -5.68
C CYS A 52 9.60 3.53 -7.09
N HIS A 53 8.64 3.54 -8.03
CA HIS A 53 8.89 3.14 -9.41
C HIS A 53 9.95 4.03 -10.08
N ARG A 54 9.85 5.35 -9.93
CA ARG A 54 10.83 6.31 -10.45
C ARG A 54 12.22 6.09 -9.87
N ILE A 55 12.32 5.84 -8.56
CA ILE A 55 13.58 5.54 -7.87
C ILE A 55 14.21 4.27 -8.48
N ALA A 56 13.42 3.20 -8.64
CA ALA A 56 13.88 1.94 -9.24
C ALA A 56 14.44 2.10 -10.67
N MET A 57 13.98 3.12 -11.40
CA MET A 57 14.43 3.46 -12.75
C MET A 57 15.66 4.38 -12.82
N THR A 58 16.19 4.81 -11.67
CA THR A 58 17.40 5.65 -11.66
C THR A 58 18.65 4.87 -12.05
N LYS A 59 19.61 5.55 -12.70
CA LYS A 59 20.87 4.94 -13.16
C LYS A 59 21.65 4.20 -12.05
N PRO A 60 21.77 4.72 -10.81
CA PRO A 60 22.45 3.98 -9.75
C PRO A 60 21.78 2.64 -9.42
N LEU A 61 20.44 2.58 -9.37
CA LEU A 61 19.73 1.33 -9.11
C LEU A 61 19.78 0.38 -10.32
N GLN A 62 19.69 0.91 -11.54
CA GLN A 62 19.86 0.09 -12.75
C GLN A 62 21.28 -0.50 -12.85
N ASN A 63 22.32 0.24 -12.46
CA ASN A 63 23.71 -0.23 -12.48
C ASN A 63 23.96 -1.42 -11.55
N VAL A 64 23.19 -1.56 -10.46
CA VAL A 64 23.24 -2.73 -9.56
C VAL A 64 22.27 -3.85 -9.99
N GLY A 65 21.71 -3.74 -11.19
CA GLY A 65 20.82 -4.74 -11.78
C GLY A 65 19.37 -4.67 -11.29
N ALA A 66 18.95 -3.60 -10.62
CA ALA A 66 17.55 -3.42 -10.24
C ALA A 66 16.68 -3.30 -11.50
N ARG A 67 15.58 -4.05 -11.54
CA ARG A 67 14.57 -3.99 -12.59
C ARG A 67 13.20 -3.92 -11.94
N PRO A 68 12.27 -3.10 -12.48
CA PRO A 68 10.89 -3.14 -12.03
C PRO A 68 10.32 -4.55 -12.13
N PHE A 69 9.38 -4.88 -11.24
CA PHE A 69 8.64 -6.13 -11.29
C PHE A 69 7.96 -6.27 -12.65
N GLN A 70 8.31 -7.33 -13.40
CA GLN A 70 7.90 -7.48 -14.80
C GLN A 70 6.54 -8.17 -14.96
N SER A 71 6.07 -8.87 -13.93
CA SER A 71 4.76 -9.51 -13.97
C SER A 71 3.66 -8.51 -13.63
N VAL A 72 2.52 -8.64 -14.30
CA VAL A 72 1.33 -7.85 -13.99
C VAL A 72 0.79 -8.31 -12.64
N TYR A 73 0.37 -7.37 -11.80
CA TYR A 73 -0.23 -7.71 -10.52
C TYR A 73 -1.59 -8.38 -10.73
N PRO A 74 -1.86 -9.58 -10.16
CA PRO A 74 -3.11 -10.30 -10.36
C PRO A 74 -4.34 -9.46 -10.00
N GLY A 75 -5.34 -9.42 -10.88
CA GLY A 75 -6.56 -8.63 -10.70
C GLY A 75 -6.46 -7.17 -11.19
N CYS A 76 -5.26 -6.73 -11.56
CA CYS A 76 -5.00 -5.38 -12.08
C CYS A 76 -4.76 -5.34 -13.60
N GLU A 77 -4.97 -6.44 -14.32
CA GLU A 77 -4.69 -6.59 -15.77
C GLU A 77 -5.47 -5.58 -16.61
N LYS A 78 -6.71 -5.27 -16.20
CA LYS A 78 -7.58 -4.30 -16.90
C LYS A 78 -7.10 -2.84 -16.81
N TYR A 79 -6.13 -2.56 -15.95
CA TYR A 79 -5.59 -1.22 -15.73
C TYR A 79 -4.23 -1.00 -16.41
N LEU A 80 -3.75 -1.97 -17.19
CA LEU A 80 -2.54 -1.82 -17.99
C LEU A 80 -2.65 -0.60 -18.92
N GLY A 81 -1.62 0.24 -18.92
CA GLY A 81 -1.58 1.50 -19.68
C GLY A 81 -2.07 2.73 -18.89
N ASN A 82 -2.69 2.56 -17.73
CA ASN A 82 -3.03 3.66 -16.82
C ASN A 82 -2.32 3.47 -15.47
N SER A 83 -1.21 4.19 -15.27
CA SER A 83 -0.39 4.07 -14.06
C SER A 83 -1.19 4.29 -12.76
N ASP A 84 -2.12 5.24 -12.78
CA ASP A 84 -2.82 5.69 -11.58
C ASP A 84 -3.81 4.63 -11.12
N SER A 85 -4.60 4.13 -12.07
CA SER A 85 -5.57 3.06 -11.82
C SER A 85 -4.87 1.74 -11.51
N TYR A 86 -3.73 1.48 -12.15
CA TYR A 86 -2.93 0.29 -11.89
C TYR A 86 -2.36 0.30 -10.46
N PHE A 87 -1.71 1.39 -10.05
CA PHE A 87 -1.18 1.51 -8.69
C PHE A 87 -2.28 1.58 -7.63
N ALA A 88 -3.44 2.17 -7.93
CA ALA A 88 -4.58 2.14 -7.02
C ALA A 88 -5.10 0.71 -6.80
N CYS A 89 -5.23 -0.07 -7.87
CA CYS A 89 -5.58 -1.49 -7.78
C CYS A 89 -4.55 -2.30 -6.98
N GLN A 90 -3.27 -2.08 -7.25
CA GLN A 90 -2.19 -2.72 -6.53
C GLN A 90 -2.22 -2.35 -5.05
N ALA A 91 -2.36 -1.07 -4.70
CA ALA A 91 -2.44 -0.59 -3.32
C ALA A 91 -3.55 -1.28 -2.52
N GLY A 92 -4.73 -1.45 -3.12
CA GLY A 92 -5.84 -2.19 -2.49
C GLY A 92 -5.57 -3.68 -2.30
N SER A 93 -4.67 -4.27 -3.09
CA SER A 93 -4.36 -5.70 -3.07
C SER A 93 -3.19 -6.07 -2.15
N ILE A 94 -2.24 -5.16 -1.93
CA ILE A 94 -1.03 -5.39 -1.11
C ILE A 94 -1.05 -4.66 0.23
N VAL A 95 -2.18 -4.09 0.62
CA VAL A 95 -2.27 -3.26 1.84
C VAL A 95 -1.75 -4.04 3.04
N THR A 96 -0.82 -3.42 3.78
CA THR A 96 -0.22 -4.01 4.97
C THR A 96 -0.15 -2.99 6.09
N THR A 97 -0.36 -3.45 7.33
CA THR A 97 -0.31 -2.62 8.52
C THR A 97 1.14 -2.45 8.97
N MET A 98 1.64 -1.21 9.08
CA MET A 98 2.98 -0.94 9.62
C MET A 98 3.04 -0.85 11.16
N SER A 99 2.20 -1.56 11.89
CA SER A 99 2.14 -1.55 13.38
C SER A 99 2.22 -0.16 14.07
N LEU A 100 1.84 0.91 13.35
CA LEU A 100 1.81 2.30 13.83
C LEU A 100 0.36 2.76 14.05
N SER A 101 -0.50 1.85 14.49
CA SER A 101 -1.91 2.16 14.73
C SER A 101 -2.04 3.11 15.93
N VAL A 102 -2.50 4.33 15.67
CA VAL A 102 -2.81 5.35 16.68
C VAL A 102 -4.28 5.78 16.53
N GLY A 103 -4.88 6.24 17.63
CA GLY A 103 -6.29 6.67 17.68
C GLY A 103 -6.60 7.95 16.91
#